data_AF-A0AAD4K8N6-F1
#
_entry.id   AF-A0AAD4K8N6-F1
#
_cell.length_a   1.000
_cell.length_b   1.000
_cell.length_c   1.000
_cell.angle_alpha   90.00
_cell.angle_beta   90.00
_cell.angle_gamma   90.00
#
_symmetry.space_group_name_H-M   'P 1'
#
loop_
_entity.id
_entity.type
_entity.pdbx_description
1 polymer ?
#
loop_
_entity_poly.entity_id
_entity_poly.type
_entity_poly.pdbx_seq_one_letter_code
_entity_poly.pdbx_strand_id
1 'polypeptide(L)'
;SDLNPSIFTNGGPVPSSLVEISGGRNTGKTMLLMQLVAQSLTHCDVVLLNTSNKIDPTILGALLKDAISASSPNSTSAELEKKFETCLESLEIMNCFSSTQLEMALKTLDQYVLLDNERISLIAVDSLCEFYWFDLEPETRQRKFTYYMNALAPLRKICNKFYVSCMYTVDSSFNRNAY
;
A
#
# COMPACT_ATOMS: atom_id res chain seq x y z
N SER A 1 -8.88 12.21 -11.51
CA SER A 1 -7.98 11.14 -11.05
C SER A 1 -8.87 10.00 -10.63
N ASP A 2 -9.23 9.15 -11.59
CA ASP A 2 -10.16 8.06 -11.35
C ASP A 2 -9.38 6.75 -11.48
N LEU A 3 -9.22 6.05 -10.35
CA LEU A 3 -8.74 4.67 -10.32
C LEU A 3 -9.70 3.80 -11.15
N ASN A 4 -9.17 2.73 -11.76
CA ASN A 4 -9.87 1.86 -12.70
C ASN A 4 -11.38 1.70 -12.38
N PRO A 5 -12.29 2.14 -13.27
CA PRO A 5 -13.73 2.10 -13.02
C PRO A 5 -14.28 0.68 -12.91
N SER A 6 -13.57 -0.36 -13.37
CA SER A 6 -13.96 -1.76 -13.13
C SER A 6 -13.72 -2.23 -11.69
N ILE A 7 -12.91 -1.50 -10.91
CA ILE A 7 -12.65 -1.75 -9.48
C ILE A 7 -13.35 -0.69 -8.61
N PHE A 8 -13.38 0.57 -9.06
CA PHE A 8 -14.09 1.67 -8.39
C PHE A 8 -14.90 2.49 -9.40
N THR A 9 -16.11 2.05 -9.75
CA THR A 9 -17.02 2.78 -10.66
C THR A 9 -17.41 4.14 -10.06
N ASN A 10 -16.74 5.23 -10.44
CA ASN A 10 -17.01 6.61 -9.99
C ASN A 10 -17.18 6.74 -8.47
N GLY A 11 -16.06 6.73 -7.74
CA GLY A 11 -16.05 6.78 -6.28
C GLY A 11 -14.82 6.13 -5.66
N GLY A 12 -13.68 6.20 -6.35
CA GLY A 12 -12.41 5.69 -5.82
C GLY A 12 -12.01 6.39 -4.52
N PRO A 13 -11.06 5.82 -3.78
CA PRO A 13 -10.58 6.40 -2.53
C PRO A 13 -10.22 7.89 -2.68
N VAL A 14 -10.92 8.72 -1.92
CA VAL A 14 -10.69 10.17 -1.85
C VAL A 14 -9.41 10.48 -1.07
N PRO A 15 -8.81 11.67 -1.22
CA PRO A 15 -7.70 12.09 -0.36
C PRO A 15 -7.99 11.88 1.13
N SER A 16 -6.99 11.47 1.91
CA SER A 16 -7.13 11.07 3.33
C SER A 16 -7.97 9.81 3.59
N SER A 17 -8.24 8.99 2.58
CA SER A 17 -8.95 7.72 2.78
C SER A 17 -8.03 6.62 3.29
N LEU A 18 -8.50 5.86 4.28
CA LEU A 18 -7.90 4.59 4.68
C LEU A 18 -8.72 3.44 4.10
N VAL A 19 -8.10 2.68 3.21
CA VAL A 19 -8.71 1.52 2.56
C VAL A 19 -8.09 0.25 3.12
N GLU A 20 -8.91 -0.54 3.79
CA GLU A 20 -8.54 -1.87 4.26
C GLU A 20 -8.86 -2.93 3.20
N ILE A 21 -7.89 -3.78 2.91
CA ILE A 21 -8.07 -5.00 2.13
C ILE A 21 -7.91 -6.19 3.09
N SER A 22 -9.02 -6.69 3.63
CA SER A 22 -9.01 -7.79 4.59
C SER A 22 -9.57 -9.10 4.03
N GLY A 23 -9.16 -10.20 4.66
CA GLY A 23 -9.51 -11.55 4.23
C GLY A 23 -8.65 -12.60 4.92
N GLY A 24 -8.98 -13.87 4.72
CA GLY A 24 -8.17 -14.99 5.22
C GLY A 24 -6.79 -15.06 4.60
N ARG A 25 -5.98 -16.03 5.01
CA ARG A 25 -4.70 -16.32 4.37
C ARG A 25 -4.92 -16.73 2.91
N ASN A 26 -4.03 -16.29 2.02
CA ASN A 26 -4.02 -16.65 0.59
C ASN A 26 -5.29 -16.30 -0.21
N THR A 27 -6.07 -15.30 0.20
CA THR A 27 -7.27 -14.84 -0.53
C THR A 27 -6.98 -13.78 -1.60
N GLY A 28 -5.74 -13.64 -2.06
CA GLY A 28 -5.37 -12.68 -3.11
C GLY A 28 -5.21 -11.21 -2.67
N LYS A 29 -5.18 -10.91 -1.37
CA LYS A 29 -5.07 -9.52 -0.85
C LYS A 29 -3.86 -8.76 -1.40
N THR A 30 -2.68 -9.39 -1.36
CA THR A 30 -1.44 -8.80 -1.90
C THR A 30 -1.52 -8.60 -3.41
N MET A 31 -2.15 -9.53 -4.14
CA MET A 31 -2.39 -9.37 -5.58
C MET A 31 -3.29 -8.18 -5.87
N LEU A 32 -4.40 -8.03 -5.14
CA LEU A 32 -5.29 -6.88 -5.27
C LEU A 32 -4.57 -5.56 -4.92
N LEU A 33 -3.77 -5.54 -3.85
CA LEU A 33 -2.95 -4.37 -3.51
C LEU A 33 -1.98 -4.01 -4.63
N MET A 34 -1.27 -4.99 -5.21
CA MET A 34 -0.36 -4.76 -6.35
C MET A 34 -1.09 -4.23 -7.58
N GLN A 35 -2.29 -4.74 -7.89
CA GLN A 35 -3.13 -4.23 -8.97
C GLN A 35 -3.51 -2.76 -8.76
N LEU A 36 -3.88 -2.39 -7.53
CA LEU A 36 -4.23 -1.02 -7.16
C LEU A 36 -3.02 -0.07 -7.21
N VAL A 37 -1.86 -0.54 -6.73
CA VAL A 37 -0.59 0.20 -6.83
C VAL A 37 -0.23 0.43 -8.30
N ALA A 38 -0.24 -0.60 -9.13
CA ALA A 38 0.05 -0.51 -10.56
C ALA A 38 -0.84 0.50 -11.29
N GLN A 39 -2.14 0.52 -10.97
CA GLN A 39 -3.07 1.50 -11.51
C GLN A 39 -2.77 2.92 -11.03
N SER A 40 -2.48 3.08 -9.73
CA SER A 40 -2.19 4.39 -9.13
C SER A 40 -0.92 5.03 -9.70
N LEU A 41 0.11 4.23 -10.01
CA LEU A 41 1.36 4.69 -10.60
C LEU A 41 1.20 5.36 -11.97
N THR A 42 0.09 5.09 -12.69
CA THR A 42 -0.21 5.78 -13.95
C THR A 42 -0.64 7.25 -13.76
N HIS A 43 -0.87 7.68 -12.52
CA HIS A 43 -1.44 8.98 -12.18
C HIS A 43 -0.68 9.74 -11.08
N CYS A 44 0.07 9.05 -10.22
CA CYS A 44 0.70 9.65 -9.06
C CYS A 44 1.90 8.83 -8.57
N ASP A 45 2.63 9.40 -7.61
CA ASP A 45 3.74 8.71 -6.97
C ASP A 45 3.20 7.87 -5.80
N VAL A 46 3.79 6.68 -5.61
CA VAL A 46 3.33 5.68 -4.65
C VAL A 46 4.48 5.22 -3.78
N VAL A 47 4.27 5.19 -2.46
CA VAL A 47 5.17 4.52 -1.51
C VAL A 47 4.57 3.17 -1.14
N LEU A 48 5.35 2.11 -1.27
CA LEU A 48 4.98 0.74 -0.91
C LEU A 48 5.83 0.22 0.25
N LEU A 49 5.20 0.08 1.42
CA LEU A 49 5.79 -0.56 2.60
C LEU A 49 5.59 -2.08 2.50
N ASN A 50 6.66 -2.79 2.14
CA ASN A 50 6.65 -4.23 2.00
C ASN A 50 7.06 -4.89 3.32
N THR A 51 6.10 -5.38 4.11
CA THR A 51 6.38 -6.01 5.40
C THR A 51 6.48 -7.54 5.32
N SER A 52 5.82 -8.14 4.33
CA SER A 52 5.69 -9.60 4.24
C SER A 52 6.58 -10.25 3.19
N ASN A 53 7.26 -9.45 2.36
CA ASN A 53 8.10 -9.90 1.26
C ASN A 53 7.36 -10.80 0.24
N LYS A 54 6.03 -10.71 0.19
CA LYS A 54 5.17 -11.43 -0.78
C LYS A 54 5.01 -10.67 -2.10
N ILE A 55 5.54 -9.46 -2.19
CA ILE A 55 5.47 -8.63 -3.39
C ILE A 55 6.53 -9.12 -4.38
N ASP A 56 6.08 -9.63 -5.52
CA ASP A 56 6.95 -10.03 -6.63
C ASP A 56 7.08 -8.86 -7.62
N PRO A 57 8.29 -8.27 -7.78
CA PRO A 57 8.51 -7.17 -8.71
C PRO A 57 8.17 -7.50 -10.17
N THR A 58 8.30 -8.77 -10.57
CA THR A 58 7.99 -9.23 -11.93
C THR A 58 6.48 -9.18 -12.17
N ILE A 59 5.70 -9.64 -11.19
CA ILE A 59 4.23 -9.58 -11.24
C ILE A 59 3.78 -8.12 -11.21
N LEU A 60 4.33 -7.31 -10.30
CA LEU A 60 4.00 -5.88 -10.23
C LEU A 60 4.33 -5.16 -11.55
N GLY A 61 5.47 -5.46 -12.18
CA GLY A 61 5.85 -4.92 -13.48
C GLY A 61 4.89 -5.31 -14.60
N ALA A 62 4.44 -6.56 -14.62
CA ALA A 62 3.42 -7.01 -15.59
C ALA A 62 2.09 -6.27 -15.38
N LEU A 63 1.62 -6.17 -14.14
CA LEU A 63 0.40 -5.43 -13.80
C LEU A 63 0.50 -3.94 -14.18
N LEU A 64 1.67 -3.34 -14.01
CA LEU A 64 1.92 -1.96 -14.40
C LEU A 64 1.88 -1.78 -15.92
N LYS A 65 2.46 -2.71 -16.70
CA LYS A 65 2.38 -2.69 -18.17
C LYS A 65 0.93 -2.81 -18.65
N ASP A 66 0.14 -3.67 -18.02
CA ASP A 66 -1.28 -3.83 -18.31
C ASP A 66 -2.06 -2.54 -17.97
N ALA A 67 -1.79 -1.92 -16.81
CA ALA A 67 -2.41 -0.66 -16.41
C ALA A 67 -2.08 0.50 -17.36
N ILE A 68 -0.81 0.64 -17.76
CA ILE A 68 -0.37 1.67 -18.71
C ILE A 68 -1.05 1.46 -20.06
N SER A 69 -1.08 0.22 -20.57
CA SER A 69 -1.73 -0.11 -21.84
C SER A 69 -3.24 0.21 -21.81
N ALA A 70 -3.91 -0.10 -20.70
CA ALA A 70 -5.33 0.22 -20.52
C ALA A 70 -5.60 1.74 -20.44
N SER A 71 -4.71 2.50 -19.80
CA SER A 71 -4.82 3.97 -19.69
C SER A 71 -4.50 4.70 -21.00
N SER A 72 -3.81 4.04 -21.94
CA SER A 72 -3.20 4.66 -23.12
C SER A 72 -3.38 3.81 -24.39
N PRO A 73 -4.61 3.50 -24.82
CA PRO A 73 -4.91 2.48 -25.83
C PRO A 73 -4.36 2.80 -27.23
N ASN A 74 -4.05 4.07 -27.52
CA ASN A 74 -3.54 4.52 -28.83
C ASN A 74 -2.03 4.81 -28.82
N SER A 75 -1.33 4.51 -27.72
CA SER A 75 0.11 4.77 -27.62
C SER A 75 0.94 3.72 -28.38
N THR A 76 2.04 4.16 -28.98
CA THR A 76 3.02 3.28 -29.61
C THR A 76 3.81 2.49 -28.57
N SER A 77 4.49 1.41 -28.98
CA SER A 77 5.33 0.61 -28.06
C SER A 77 6.42 1.44 -27.38
N ALA A 78 7.04 2.39 -28.10
CA ALA A 78 8.07 3.26 -27.54
C ALA A 78 7.50 4.24 -26.48
N GLU A 79 6.28 4.74 -26.69
CA GLU A 79 5.59 5.60 -25.72
C GLU A 79 5.17 4.82 -24.46
N LEU A 80 4.71 3.57 -24.63
CA LEU A 80 4.37 2.70 -23.52
C LEU A 80 5.58 2.35 -22.67
N GLU A 81 6.74 2.06 -23.29
CA GLU A 81 7.98 1.78 -22.56
C GLU A 81 8.46 3.02 -21.79
N LYS A 82 8.43 4.21 -22.42
CA LYS A 82 8.77 5.46 -21.72
C LYS A 82 7.85 5.73 -20.52
N LYS A 83 6.54 5.48 -20.68
CA LYS A 83 5.59 5.59 -19.56
C LYS A 83 5.89 4.58 -18.46
N PHE A 84 6.27 3.36 -18.83
CA PHE A 84 6.66 2.33 -17.87
C PHE A 84 7.87 2.77 -17.04
N GLU A 85 8.92 3.30 -17.68
CA GLU A 85 10.08 3.89 -16.98
C GLU A 85 9.66 5.02 -16.03
N THR A 86 8.85 5.97 -16.49
CA THR A 86 8.35 7.09 -15.65
C THR A 86 7.53 6.60 -14.46
N CYS A 87 6.71 5.56 -14.65
CA CYS A 87 5.92 4.97 -13.56
C CYS A 87 6.83 4.24 -12.55
N LEU A 88 7.90 3.59 -13.00
CA LEU A 88 8.88 2.97 -12.09
C LEU A 88 9.63 4.03 -11.26
N GLU A 89 9.98 5.17 -11.84
CA GLU A 89 10.55 6.30 -11.09
C GLU A 89 9.58 6.88 -10.06
N SER A 90 8.27 6.69 -10.26
CA SER A 90 7.20 7.15 -9.36
C SER A 90 6.88 6.13 -8.24
N LEU A 91 7.60 5.00 -8.17
CA LEU A 91 7.41 3.97 -7.15
C LEU A 91 8.59 3.92 -6.18
N GLU A 92 8.33 4.18 -4.90
CA GLU A 92 9.28 3.93 -3.82
C GLU A 92 8.89 2.68 -3.04
N ILE A 93 9.82 1.73 -2.87
CA ILE A 93 9.59 0.51 -2.08
C ILE A 93 10.48 0.54 -0.83
N MET A 94 9.85 0.50 0.35
CA MET A 94 10.54 0.36 1.63
C MET A 94 10.29 -1.04 2.19
N ASN A 95 11.32 -1.88 2.18
CA ASN A 95 11.24 -3.22 2.77
C ASN A 95 11.41 -3.14 4.29
N CYS A 96 10.43 -3.65 5.01
CA CYS A 96 10.43 -3.72 6.47
C CYS A 96 10.52 -5.19 6.90
N PHE A 97 11.43 -5.51 7.81
CA PHE A 97 11.66 -6.85 8.33
C PHE A 97 11.33 -6.97 9.83
N SER A 98 10.90 -5.87 10.46
CA SER A 98 10.43 -5.85 11.85
C SER A 98 9.46 -4.70 12.08
N SER A 99 8.73 -4.74 13.20
CA SER A 99 7.86 -3.67 13.68
C SER A 99 8.62 -2.36 13.89
N THR A 100 9.84 -2.42 14.41
CA THR A 100 10.73 -1.25 14.55
C THR A 100 11.09 -0.63 13.20
N GLN A 101 11.36 -1.44 12.18
CA GLN A 101 11.65 -0.92 10.84
C GLN A 101 10.41 -0.30 10.19
N LEU A 102 9.23 -0.91 10.37
CA LEU A 102 7.97 -0.31 9.91
C LEU A 102 7.68 1.02 10.61
N GLU A 103 7.91 1.11 11.92
CA GLU A 103 7.77 2.36 12.67
C GLU A 103 8.74 3.43 12.16
N MET A 104 9.99 3.05 11.89
CA MET A 104 10.99 3.95 11.33
C MET A 104 10.59 4.44 9.93
N ALA A 105 10.11 3.54 9.06
CA ALA A 105 9.61 3.90 7.74
C ALA A 105 8.46 4.91 7.83
N LEU A 106 7.47 4.66 8.70
CA LEU A 106 6.36 5.59 8.92
C LEU A 106 6.83 6.95 9.47
N LYS A 107 7.83 6.98 10.36
CA LYS A 107 8.43 8.24 10.83
C LYS A 107 9.16 8.98 9.70
N THR A 108 9.90 8.27 8.86
CA THR A 108 10.57 8.84 7.68
C THR A 108 9.57 9.46 6.71
N LEU A 109 8.43 8.79 6.50
CA LEU A 109 7.31 9.36 5.73
C LEU A 109 6.73 10.62 6.37
N ASP A 110 6.46 10.59 7.69
CA ASP A 110 5.85 11.71 8.44
C ASP A 110 6.77 12.95 8.56
N GLN A 111 8.09 12.77 8.49
CA GLN A 111 9.07 13.82 8.80
C GLN A 111 9.88 14.31 7.61
N TYR A 112 9.95 13.55 6.51
CA TYR A 112 10.83 13.88 5.38
C TYR A 112 10.14 13.67 4.04
N VAL A 113 9.84 12.42 3.66
CA VAL A 113 9.45 12.06 2.29
C VAL A 113 8.18 12.79 1.81
N LEU A 114 7.15 12.87 2.66
CA LEU A 114 5.89 13.53 2.30
C LEU A 114 5.94 15.07 2.39
N LEU A 115 6.99 15.63 3.01
CA LEU A 115 7.23 17.07 2.98
C LEU A 115 8.01 17.49 1.73
N ASP A 116 8.84 16.60 1.21
CA ASP A 116 9.71 16.88 0.05
C ASP A 116 9.05 16.52 -1.30
N ASN A 117 8.06 15.63 -1.31
CA ASN A 117 7.37 15.21 -2.53
C ASN A 117 5.83 15.25 -2.42
N GLU A 118 5.24 16.35 -2.90
CA GLU A 118 3.78 16.54 -2.97
C GLU A 118 3.07 15.65 -4.01
N ARG A 119 3.81 14.97 -4.90
CA ARG A 119 3.22 14.05 -5.89
C ARG A 119 2.84 12.70 -5.30
N ILE A 120 3.34 12.37 -4.11
CA ILE A 120 2.97 11.13 -3.41
C ILE A 120 1.52 11.27 -2.96
N SER A 121 0.64 10.44 -3.53
CA SER A 121 -0.78 10.46 -3.18
C SER A 121 -1.30 9.12 -2.65
N LEU A 122 -0.46 8.08 -2.67
CA LEU A 122 -0.78 6.77 -2.13
C LEU A 122 0.38 6.19 -1.30
N ILE A 123 0.05 5.74 -0.09
CA ILE A 123 0.88 4.87 0.74
C ILE A 123 0.23 3.50 0.80
N ALA A 124 0.91 2.47 0.32
CA ALA A 124 0.45 1.09 0.32
C ALA A 124 1.24 0.27 1.36
N VAL A 125 0.57 -0.56 2.16
CA VAL A 125 1.22 -1.45 3.14
C VAL A 125 0.78 -2.90 2.90
N ASP A 126 1.71 -3.76 2.50
CA ASP A 126 1.39 -5.19 2.40
C ASP A 126 1.59 -5.86 3.77
N SER A 127 0.49 -6.36 4.34
CA SER A 127 0.36 -7.09 5.60
C SER A 127 0.68 -6.25 6.85
N LEU A 128 -0.16 -5.27 7.16
CA LEU A 128 0.03 -4.30 8.26
C LEU A 128 0.41 -4.93 9.62
N CYS A 129 -0.05 -6.15 9.90
CA CYS A 129 0.20 -6.86 11.15
C CYS A 129 1.13 -8.07 11.03
N GLU A 130 2.00 -8.11 10.02
CA GLU A 130 2.91 -9.25 9.75
C GLU A 130 3.76 -9.61 10.98
N PHE A 131 4.23 -8.61 11.73
CA PHE A 131 5.15 -8.82 12.86
C PHE A 131 4.48 -9.21 14.19
N TYR A 132 3.15 -9.32 14.23
CA TYR A 132 2.41 -9.60 15.47
C TYR A 132 2.98 -10.78 16.27
N TRP A 133 3.26 -11.91 15.60
CA TRP A 133 3.77 -13.10 16.29
C TRP A 133 5.20 -12.96 16.81
N PHE A 134 5.99 -12.07 16.20
CA PHE A 134 7.36 -11.78 16.62
C PHE A 134 7.41 -10.77 17.77
N ASP A 135 6.42 -9.87 17.84
CA ASP A 135 6.33 -8.84 18.88
C ASP A 135 5.63 -9.32 20.16
N LEU A 136 5.01 -10.52 20.15
CA LEU A 136 4.37 -11.09 21.34
C LEU A 136 5.43 -11.47 22.39
N GLU A 137 5.57 -10.67 23.44
CA GLU A 137 6.38 -11.08 24.58
C GLU A 137 5.67 -12.15 25.41
N PRO A 138 6.40 -13.07 26.06
CA PRO A 138 5.81 -14.15 26.85
C PRO A 138 4.89 -13.67 27.98
N GLU A 139 5.16 -12.47 28.52
CA GLU A 139 4.48 -11.91 29.69
C GLU A 139 3.35 -10.93 29.30
N THR A 140 3.32 -10.45 28.06
CA THR A 140 2.30 -9.53 27.56
C THR A 140 1.35 -10.23 26.60
N ARG A 141 0.13 -10.50 27.06
CA ARG A 141 -0.96 -10.91 26.16
C ARG A 141 -1.57 -9.70 25.45
N GLN A 142 -0.92 -9.25 24.38
CA GLN A 142 -1.53 -8.27 23.49
C GLN A 142 -2.55 -8.98 22.58
N ARG A 143 -3.79 -8.46 22.55
CA ARG A 143 -4.83 -8.97 21.66
C ARG A 143 -4.53 -8.52 20.22
N LYS A 144 -4.82 -9.39 19.24
CA LYS A 144 -4.69 -9.06 17.81
C LYS A 144 -5.36 -7.75 17.43
N PHE A 145 -6.61 -7.53 17.86
CA PHE A 145 -7.33 -6.29 17.58
C PHE A 145 -6.60 -5.06 18.14
N THR A 146 -6.07 -5.14 19.37
CA THR A 146 -5.28 -4.06 19.97
C THR A 146 -4.00 -3.80 19.19
N TYR A 147 -3.28 -4.85 18.77
CA TYR A 147 -2.09 -4.73 17.92
C TYR A 147 -2.41 -4.05 16.58
N TYR A 148 -3.48 -4.49 15.93
CA TYR A 148 -3.95 -3.91 14.68
C TYR A 148 -4.29 -2.42 14.82
N MET A 149 -5.04 -2.04 15.86
CA MET A 149 -5.38 -0.62 16.09
C MET A 149 -4.13 0.24 16.36
N ASN A 150 -3.14 -0.31 17.08
CA ASN A 150 -1.87 0.37 17.32
C ASN A 150 -1.04 0.54 16.05
N ALA A 151 -0.99 -0.48 15.19
CA ALA A 151 -0.32 -0.40 13.88
C ALA A 151 -1.03 0.55 12.91
N LEU A 152 -2.35 0.62 12.96
CA LEU A 152 -3.17 1.49 12.10
C LEU A 152 -3.09 2.97 12.49
N ALA A 153 -2.92 3.27 13.78
CA ALA A 153 -2.90 4.64 14.30
C ALA A 153 -1.88 5.58 13.61
N PRO A 154 -0.58 5.23 13.46
CA PRO A 154 0.37 6.08 12.77
C PRO A 154 0.05 6.25 11.29
N LEU A 155 -0.40 5.20 10.60
CA LEU A 155 -0.81 5.27 9.20
C LEU A 155 -2.00 6.23 9.02
N ARG A 156 -2.98 6.17 9.91
CA ARG A 156 -4.13 7.09 9.93
C ARG A 156 -3.71 8.54 10.16
N LYS A 157 -2.75 8.77 11.07
CA LYS A 157 -2.20 10.10 11.34
C LYS A 157 -1.56 10.68 10.08
N ILE A 158 -0.72 9.91 9.39
CA ILE A 158 -0.06 10.33 8.14
C ILE A 158 -1.09 10.63 7.06
N CYS A 159 -2.03 9.71 6.83
CA CYS A 159 -3.12 9.83 5.86
C CYS A 159 -3.85 11.18 6.00
N ASN A 160 -4.26 11.52 7.22
CA ASN A 160 -4.97 12.78 7.50
C ASN A 160 -4.07 14.02 7.42
N LYS A 161 -2.81 13.93 7.89
CA LYS A 161 -1.90 15.07 7.95
C LYS A 161 -1.50 15.55 6.55
N PHE A 162 -1.25 14.62 5.64
CA PHE A 162 -0.69 14.91 4.30
C PHE A 162 -1.71 14.82 3.17
N TYR A 163 -2.99 14.57 3.49
CA TYR A 163 -4.04 14.38 2.49
C TYR A 163 -3.75 13.26 1.47
N VAL A 164 -2.94 12.28 1.86
CA VAL A 164 -2.62 11.10 1.04
C VAL A 164 -3.57 9.96 1.33
N SER A 165 -3.89 9.15 0.33
CA SER A 165 -4.65 7.91 0.52
C SER A 165 -3.74 6.81 1.06
N CYS A 166 -4.26 5.96 1.94
CA CYS A 166 -3.55 4.81 2.47
C CYS A 166 -4.31 3.52 2.16
N MET A 167 -3.64 2.55 1.56
CA MET A 167 -4.18 1.20 1.31
C MET A 167 -3.35 0.19 2.09
N TYR A 168 -3.98 -0.79 2.72
CA TYR A 168 -3.23 -1.83 3.42
C TYR A 168 -3.95 -3.16 3.42
N THR A 169 -3.17 -4.24 3.43
CA THR A 169 -3.72 -5.58 3.60
C THR A 169 -3.61 -6.03 5.06
N VAL A 170 -4.63 -6.74 5.55
CA VAL A 170 -4.64 -7.31 6.89
C VAL A 170 -5.33 -8.66 6.91
N ASP A 171 -4.88 -9.58 7.76
CA ASP A 171 -5.58 -10.85 7.97
C ASP A 171 -6.86 -10.61 8.79
N SER A 172 -7.99 -11.13 8.32
CA SER A 172 -9.30 -10.92 8.96
C SER A 172 -9.39 -11.40 10.41
N SER A 173 -8.46 -12.24 10.88
CA SER A 173 -8.38 -12.64 12.29
C SER A 173 -7.99 -11.50 13.24
N PHE A 174 -7.44 -10.39 12.72
CA PHE A 174 -7.17 -9.17 13.48
C PHE A 174 -8.41 -8.31 13.68
N ASN A 175 -9.41 -8.45 12.81
CA ASN A 175 -10.63 -7.64 12.80
C ASN A 175 -11.69 -8.15 13.78
N ARG A 176 -11.47 -9.31 14.40
CA ARG A 176 -12.41 -9.90 15.35
C ARG A 176 -11.91 -9.66 16.78
N ASN A 177 -12.75 -9.01 17.58
CA ASN A 177 -12.71 -9.14 19.05
C ASN A 177 -13.25 -10.53 19.42
N ALA A 178 -12.53 -11.60 19.10
CA ALA A 178 -12.89 -12.94 19.55
C ALA A 178 -12.24 -13.19 20.92
N TYR A 179 -13.08 -13.46 21.91
CA TYR A 179 -12.73 -13.94 23.25
C TYR A 179 -12.24 -15.40 23.20
#